data_AF-A0A930BS38-F1
#
_entry.id   AF-A0A930BS38-F1
#
_cell.length_a   1.000
_cell.length_b   1.000
_cell.length_c   1.000
_cell.angle_alpha   90.00
_cell.angle_beta   90.00
_cell.angle_gamma   90.00
#
_symmetry.space_group_name_H-M   'P 1'
#
loop_
_entity.id
_entity.type
_entity.pdbx_description
1 polymer ?
#
loop_
_entity_poly.entity_id
_entity_poly.type
_entity_poly.pdbx_seq_one_letter_code
_entity_poly.pdbx_strand_id
1 'polypeptide(L)'
;MALPHLRPITLSLLVAFSAAHADDTALSAVNVTAKGYSASDLETPISTSTLEREEIARRGGQNLGDALRGEPGVAISNDSAQGQNPTLRGLGKDSIV
;
A
#
# COMPACT_ATOMS: atom_id res chain seq x y z
N MET A 1 -52.00 -7.31 16.31
CA MET A 1 -50.67 -6.70 16.14
C MET A 1 -50.67 -5.99 14.78
N ALA A 2 -50.67 -4.66 14.79
CA ALA A 2 -50.87 -3.84 13.61
C ALA A 2 -49.57 -3.71 12.80
N LEU A 3 -49.64 -3.98 11.49
CA LEU A 3 -48.52 -3.78 10.56
C LEU A 3 -48.31 -2.27 10.34
N PRO A 4 -47.07 -1.75 10.43
CA PRO A 4 -46.81 -0.34 10.20
C PRO A 4 -47.05 0.01 8.73
N HIS A 5 -47.92 1.00 8.49
CA HIS A 5 -48.18 1.55 7.16
C HIS A 5 -46.96 2.35 6.68
N LEU A 6 -46.05 1.67 5.98
CA LEU A 6 -44.89 2.27 5.31
C LEU A 6 -45.38 3.20 4.19
N ARG A 7 -45.15 4.51 4.37
CA ARG A 7 -45.61 5.53 3.42
C ARG A 7 -44.76 5.47 2.14
N PRO A 8 -45.37 5.60 0.94
CA PRO A 8 -44.63 5.51 -0.33
C PRO A 8 -43.52 6.58 -0.46
N ILE A 9 -43.65 7.69 0.27
CA ILE A 9 -42.67 8.78 0.32
C ILE A 9 -41.35 8.32 0.97
N THR A 10 -41.39 7.49 2.02
CA THR A 10 -40.16 7.02 2.68
C THR A 10 -39.38 6.05 1.80
N LEU A 11 -40.08 5.26 0.96
CA LEU A 11 -39.43 4.39 -0.02
C LEU A 11 -38.77 5.21 -1.14
N SER A 12 -39.44 6.27 -1.62
CA SER A 12 -38.89 7.16 -2.65
C SER A 12 -37.64 7.91 -2.18
N LEU A 13 -37.56 8.30 -0.91
CA LEU A 13 -36.39 8.97 -0.35
C LEU A 13 -35.17 8.04 -0.24
N LEU A 14 -35.41 6.77 0.11
CA LEU A 14 -34.35 5.74 0.21
C LEU A 14 -33.70 5.48 -1.14
N VAL A 15 -34.50 5.41 -2.22
CA VAL A 15 -34.01 5.21 -3.59
C VAL A 15 -33.22 6.41 -4.09
N ALA A 16 -33.66 7.64 -3.77
CA ALA A 16 -32.99 8.87 -4.19
C ALA A 16 -31.60 9.05 -3.55
N PHE A 17 -31.37 8.51 -2.35
CA PHE A 17 -30.09 8.59 -1.64
C PHE A 17 -29.14 7.41 -1.90
N SER A 18 -29.59 6.35 -2.58
CA SER A 18 -28.79 5.13 -2.75
C SER A 18 -27.67 5.23 -3.78
N ALA A 19 -27.57 6.31 -4.55
CA ALA A 19 -26.68 6.41 -5.71
C ALA A 19 -25.53 7.45 -5.57
N ALA A 20 -25.28 7.98 -4.37
CA ALA A 20 -24.14 8.85 -4.13
C ALA A 20 -22.85 8.02 -3.95
N HIS A 21 -22.35 7.44 -5.04
CA HIS A 21 -20.98 6.94 -5.08
C HIS A 21 -20.07 8.12 -5.41
N ALA A 22 -19.31 8.58 -4.41
CA ALA A 22 -18.16 9.44 -4.67
C ALA A 22 -17.09 8.53 -5.30
N ASP A 23 -16.86 8.69 -6.59
CA ASP A 23 -15.75 8.04 -7.27
C ASP A 23 -14.49 8.77 -6.81
N ASP A 24 -13.71 8.14 -5.91
CA ASP A 24 -12.41 8.66 -5.51
C ASP A 24 -11.51 8.64 -6.74
N THR A 25 -11.26 9.82 -7.32
CA THR A 25 -10.35 9.96 -8.47
C THR A 25 -8.92 9.63 -8.03
N ALA A 26 -8.56 8.35 -8.09
CA ALA A 26 -7.23 7.87 -7.79
C ALA A 26 -6.29 8.14 -8.98
N LEU A 27 -5.13 8.75 -8.69
CA LEU A 27 -4.07 8.90 -9.67
C LEU A 27 -3.38 7.55 -9.90
N SER A 28 -2.87 7.35 -11.13
CA SER A 28 -2.04 6.17 -11.41
C SER A 28 -0.74 6.22 -10.61
N ALA A 29 -0.32 5.06 -10.08
CA ALA A 29 0.98 4.91 -9.46
C ALA A 29 2.10 5.21 -10.46
N VAL A 30 3.16 5.86 -9.98
CA VAL A 30 4.32 6.26 -10.78
C VAL A 30 5.57 5.61 -10.18
N ASN A 31 6.18 4.67 -10.90
CA ASN A 31 7.40 3.99 -10.47
C ASN A 31 8.62 4.55 -11.22
N VAL A 32 9.63 5.01 -10.48
CA VAL A 32 10.82 5.67 -11.04
C VAL A 32 12.15 5.09 -10.55
N THR A 33 12.14 4.29 -9.47
CA THR A 33 13.35 3.92 -8.72
C THR A 33 14.37 3.17 -9.57
N ALA A 34 13.93 2.29 -10.48
CA ALA A 34 14.82 1.47 -11.28
C ALA A 34 15.36 2.17 -12.53
N LYS A 35 14.57 3.03 -13.18
CA LYS A 35 14.90 3.61 -14.50
C LYS A 35 15.21 5.11 -14.46
N GLY A 36 14.87 5.79 -13.36
CA GLY A 36 15.00 7.25 -13.22
C GLY A 36 13.90 8.05 -13.93
N TYR A 37 12.95 7.37 -14.58
CA TYR A 37 11.75 7.94 -15.20
C TYR A 37 10.58 6.98 -15.03
N SER A 38 9.36 7.48 -15.22
CA SER A 38 8.13 6.69 -15.08
C SER A 38 8.11 5.54 -16.07
N ALA A 39 8.01 4.31 -15.57
CA ALA A 39 7.81 3.12 -16.38
C ALA A 39 6.92 2.11 -15.65
N SER A 40 6.24 1.26 -16.43
CA SER A 40 5.50 0.14 -15.86
C SER A 40 6.45 -0.98 -15.41
N ASP A 41 5.93 -1.89 -14.59
CA ASP A 41 6.71 -3.04 -14.11
C ASP A 41 7.12 -3.99 -15.25
N LEU A 42 6.27 -4.13 -16.28
CA LEU A 42 6.58 -4.92 -17.48
C LEU A 42 7.73 -4.33 -18.30
N GLU A 43 7.89 -3.01 -18.28
CA GLU A 43 8.94 -2.29 -19.00
C GLU A 43 10.24 -2.11 -18.18
N THR A 44 10.25 -2.63 -16.95
CA THR A 44 11.35 -2.51 -16.00
C THR A 44 12.03 -3.87 -15.87
N PRO A 45 13.16 -4.11 -16.57
CA PRO A 45 13.79 -5.44 -16.67
C PRO A 45 14.61 -5.82 -15.43
N ILE A 46 14.17 -5.40 -14.25
CA ILE A 46 14.78 -5.72 -12.95
C ILE A 46 13.66 -5.96 -11.94
N SER A 47 13.88 -6.86 -10.98
CA SER A 47 12.91 -7.07 -9.91
C SER A 47 12.77 -5.82 -9.07
N THR A 48 11.55 -5.31 -8.94
CA THR A 48 11.20 -4.23 -8.03
C THR A 48 10.07 -4.70 -7.12
N SER A 49 9.99 -4.13 -5.92
CA SER A 49 8.85 -4.29 -5.01
C SER A 49 8.44 -2.90 -4.56
N THR A 50 7.13 -2.66 -4.50
CA THR A 50 6.53 -1.41 -4.03
C THR A 50 5.71 -1.69 -2.78
N LEU A 51 5.81 -0.80 -1.80
CA LEU A 51 5.07 -0.90 -0.56
C LEU A 51 4.19 0.34 -0.41
N GLU A 52 2.88 0.14 -0.46
CA GLU A 52 1.91 1.24 -0.39
C GLU A 52 1.77 1.82 1.01
N ARG A 53 1.30 3.07 1.09
CA ARG A 53 1.13 3.79 2.35
C ARG A 53 0.23 3.03 3.33
N GLU A 54 -0.88 2.51 2.84
CA GLU A 54 -1.89 1.82 3.64
C GLU A 54 -1.30 0.52 4.21
N GLU A 55 -0.45 -0.14 3.43
CA GLU A 55 0.28 -1.33 3.87
C GLU A 55 1.26 -1.01 4.99
N ILE A 56 2.05 0.06 4.83
CA ILE A 56 2.98 0.54 5.85
C ILE A 56 2.24 0.88 7.14
N ALA A 57 1.13 1.61 7.03
CA ALA A 57 0.30 2.00 8.17
C ALA A 57 -0.31 0.77 8.87
N ARG A 58 -0.79 -0.20 8.10
CA ARG A 58 -1.35 -1.46 8.62
C ARG A 58 -0.31 -2.31 9.34
N ARG A 59 0.95 -2.33 8.84
CA ARG A 59 2.06 -3.03 9.49
C ARG A 59 2.49 -2.37 10.80
N GLY A 60 2.28 -1.06 10.96
CA GLY A 60 2.59 -0.34 12.20
C GLY A 60 4.09 -0.30 12.54
N GLY A 61 4.95 -0.49 11.55
CA GLY A 61 6.40 -0.52 11.73
C GLY A 61 6.94 0.81 12.27
N GLN A 62 7.88 0.75 13.20
CA GLN A 62 8.50 1.94 13.82
C GLN A 62 9.74 2.44 13.05
N ASN A 63 10.22 1.64 12.10
CA ASN A 63 11.38 1.92 11.27
C ASN A 63 11.27 1.16 9.94
N LEU A 64 12.23 1.41 9.03
CA LEU A 64 12.27 0.77 7.71
C LEU A 64 12.44 -0.75 7.78
N GLY A 65 13.24 -1.25 8.72
CA GLY A 65 13.42 -2.68 8.92
C GLY A 65 12.11 -3.39 9.29
N ASP A 66 11.31 -2.78 10.15
CA ASP A 66 9.99 -3.30 10.50
C ASP A 66 8.99 -3.17 9.34
N ALA A 67 9.02 -2.06 8.60
CA ALA A 67 8.12 -1.85 7.45
C ALA A 67 8.36 -2.86 6.32
N LEU A 68 9.63 -3.20 6.05
CA LEU A 68 10.05 -4.12 4.99
C LEU A 68 10.11 -5.59 5.43
N ARG A 69 9.80 -5.87 6.70
CA ARG A 69 9.83 -7.23 7.23
C ARG A 69 8.79 -8.11 6.51
N GLY A 70 9.24 -9.25 6.00
CA GLY A 70 8.41 -10.20 5.26
C GLY A 70 8.37 -9.97 3.75
N GLU A 71 9.01 -8.90 3.25
CA GLU A 71 9.16 -8.71 1.81
C GLU A 71 10.10 -9.77 1.19
N PRO A 72 9.77 -10.30 -0.01
CA PRO A 72 10.60 -11.30 -0.67
C PRO A 72 12.03 -10.83 -0.92
N GLY A 73 13.01 -11.64 -0.52
CA GLY A 73 14.43 -11.31 -0.71
C GLY A 73 14.96 -10.22 0.23
N VAL A 74 14.19 -9.84 1.26
CA VAL A 74 14.60 -8.91 2.32
C VAL A 74 14.80 -9.68 3.62
N ALA A 75 15.95 -9.47 4.27
CA ALA A 75 16.20 -9.92 5.63
C ALA A 75 16.59 -8.74 6.52
N ILE A 76 16.18 -8.76 7.78
CA ILE A 76 16.41 -7.63 8.70
C ILE A 76 17.57 -7.93 9.62
N SER A 77 18.59 -7.07 9.58
CA SER A 77 19.78 -7.16 10.44
C SER A 77 19.72 -6.09 11.52
N ASN A 78 20.11 -6.44 12.75
CA ASN A 78 20.31 -5.46 13.82
C ASN A 78 21.68 -4.81 13.67
N ASP A 79 21.72 -3.48 13.51
CA ASP A 79 22.94 -2.67 13.39
C ASP A 79 23.13 -1.78 14.63
N SER A 80 22.97 -2.38 15.81
CA SER A 80 23.18 -1.75 17.12
C SER A 80 22.55 -0.36 17.23
N ALA A 81 23.37 0.70 17.34
CA ALA A 81 22.91 2.08 17.51
C ALA A 81 22.20 2.66 16.27
N GLN A 82 22.38 2.05 15.10
CA GLN A 82 21.74 2.48 13.85
C GLN A 82 20.35 1.82 13.65
N GLY A 83 19.94 0.93 14.55
CA GLY A 83 18.62 0.30 14.53
C GLY A 83 18.57 -0.96 13.66
N GLN A 84 17.47 -1.15 12.92
CA GLN A 84 17.24 -2.31 12.06
C GLN A 84 17.46 -1.94 10.59
N ASN A 85 18.46 -2.57 9.97
CA ASN A 85 18.84 -2.33 8.59
C ASN A 85 18.44 -3.53 7.70
N PRO A 86 17.67 -3.31 6.61
CA PRO A 86 17.37 -4.37 5.66
C PRO A 86 18.61 -4.76 4.85
N THR A 87 18.75 -6.06 4.61
CA THR A 87 19.70 -6.66 3.67
C THR A 87 18.93 -7.22 2.49
N LEU A 88 19.39 -6.92 1.28
CA LEU A 88 18.70 -7.28 0.04
C LEU A 88 19.47 -8.41 -0.63
N ARG A 89 18.86 -9.60 -0.72
CA ARG A 89 19.47 -10.80 -1.33
C ARG A 89 20.84 -11.15 -0.72
N GLY A 90 21.00 -10.92 0.58
CA GLY A 90 22.25 -11.16 1.32
C GLY A 90 23.26 -10.01 1.28
N LEU A 91 22.97 -8.91 0.56
CA LEU A 91 23.83 -7.73 0.49
C LEU A 91 23.37 -6.70 1.53
N GLY A 92 24.30 -6.28 2.39
CA GLY A 92 24.09 -5.22 3.39
C GLY A 92 24.53 -3.85 2.91
N LYS A 93 24.35 -2.82 3.76
CA LYS A 93 24.63 -1.42 3.42
C LYS A 93 26.05 -1.14 2.91
N ASP A 94 27.04 -1.88 3.42
CA ASP A 94 28.46 -1.67 3.08
C ASP A 94 28.90 -2.54 1.89
N SER A 95 27.98 -3.29 1.30
CA SER A 95 28.28 -4.14 0.16
C SER A 95 28.29 -3.30 -1.12
N ILE A 96 29.40 -3.34 -1.85
CA ILE A 96 29.52 -2.73 -3.18
C ILE A 96 29.51 -3.85 -4.22
N VAL A 97 28.76 -3.67 -5.30
CA VAL A 97 28.62 -4.60 -6.41
C VAL A 97 29.14 -3.96 -7.69
#